data_AF-A0A562BZD0-F1
#
_entry.id   AF-A0A562BZD0-F1
#
_cell.length_a   1.000
_cell.length_b   1.000
_cell.length_c   1.000
_cell.angle_alpha   90.00
_cell.angle_beta   90.00
_cell.angle_gamma   90.00
#
_symmetry.space_group_name_H-M   'P 1'
#
loop_
_entity.id
_entity.type
_entity.pdbx_description
1 polymer ?
#
loop_
_entity_poly.entity_id
_entity_poly.type
_entity_poly.pdbx_seq_one_letter_code
_entity_poly.pdbx_strand_id
1 'polypeptide(L)'
;MLTRLREIPGGVWRTYIAPESKVVFEALNKNACTSLKWMMADLAGEDPASFRARDMPYLDDSEPIHNRDLWKISPRLDSLTPAQRAEIHPDNGWFVFAVVRDPRVRLFSAWQNKLLIETPFSVRWAKEWWYPRHPLTAETVIEDFAKFVDLMGQEEPHWLRAKDAHFRDQVEMLGEDAVPYTKIYDISEIKQLQADLNEHLAAQGRPPVKLPRANPTPLKAIGALYENGVREKIESIYAADFERFGHLWDFSRTEAAEPWTQAALNACEQEASLGKRIGELYRIARDRKKELADTRAELDAAKRRIAELEARTSLRGQARAAASRLRRR
;
A
#
# COMPACT_ATOMS: atom_id res chain seq x y z
N MET A 1 19.59 0.86 -16.32
CA MET A 1 18.66 -0.10 -15.70
C MET A 1 17.65 0.62 -14.81
N LEU A 2 17.93 1.00 -13.56
CA LEU A 2 16.88 1.57 -12.67
C LEU A 2 16.29 2.93 -13.09
N THR A 3 16.89 3.62 -14.06
CA THR A 3 16.37 4.87 -14.61
C THR A 3 14.99 4.72 -15.24
N ARG A 4 14.69 3.55 -15.83
CA ARG A 4 13.40 3.25 -16.49
C ARG A 4 12.29 2.86 -15.51
N LEU A 5 12.61 2.63 -14.23
CA LEU A 5 11.60 2.30 -13.21
C LEU A 5 10.60 3.44 -12.95
N ARG A 6 10.93 4.67 -13.39
CA ARG A 6 10.00 5.81 -13.39
C ARG A 6 8.88 5.67 -14.43
N GLU A 7 9.11 4.89 -15.48
CA GLU A 7 8.13 4.61 -16.54
C GLU A 7 7.14 3.52 -16.09
N ILE A 8 7.52 2.72 -15.09
CA ILE A 8 6.69 1.64 -14.57
C ILE A 8 5.79 2.19 -13.47
N PRO A 9 4.46 2.06 -13.57
CA PRO A 9 3.54 2.69 -12.63
C PRO A 9 3.80 2.25 -11.19
N GLY A 10 4.08 3.21 -10.31
CA GLY A 10 4.38 2.94 -8.90
C GLY A 10 5.80 2.44 -8.61
N GLY A 11 6.65 2.25 -9.63
CA GLY A 11 8.01 1.72 -9.48
C GLY A 11 8.85 2.47 -8.46
N VAL A 12 8.88 3.80 -8.54
CA VAL A 12 9.59 4.66 -7.56
C VAL A 12 9.13 4.44 -6.11
N TRP A 13 7.84 4.18 -5.91
CA TRP A 13 7.23 4.13 -4.58
C TRP A 13 7.32 2.75 -3.91
N ARG A 14 7.64 1.71 -4.68
CA ARG A 14 7.69 0.33 -4.19
C ARG A 14 9.12 -0.24 -4.07
N THR A 15 10.14 0.53 -4.45
CA THR A 15 11.54 0.18 -4.20
C THR A 15 11.98 0.61 -2.80
N TYR A 16 12.50 -0.34 -2.04
CA TYR A 16 13.07 -0.13 -0.71
C TYR A 16 14.57 -0.41 -0.76
N ILE A 17 15.35 0.54 -0.24
CA ILE A 17 16.81 0.54 -0.42
C ILE A 17 17.46 0.64 0.96
N ALA A 18 18.40 -0.27 1.25
CA ALA A 18 19.30 -0.19 2.40
C ALA A 18 20.74 -0.02 1.88
N PRO A 19 21.21 1.23 1.67
CA PRO A 19 22.47 1.50 0.99
C PRO A 19 23.69 0.91 1.70
N GLU A 20 23.70 1.04 3.02
CA GLU A 20 24.75 0.53 3.89
C GLU A 20 24.94 -0.99 3.73
N SER A 21 23.85 -1.73 3.57
CA SER A 21 23.85 -3.19 3.39
C SER A 21 23.90 -3.61 1.91
N LYS A 22 23.89 -2.65 0.97
CA LYS A 22 23.72 -2.87 -0.47
C LYS A 22 22.56 -3.81 -0.79
N VAL A 23 21.38 -3.58 -0.19
CA VAL A 23 20.19 -4.39 -0.44
C VAL A 23 19.10 -3.53 -1.08
N VAL A 24 18.46 -4.06 -2.11
CA VAL A 24 17.24 -3.51 -2.70
C VAL A 24 16.14 -4.56 -2.71
N PHE A 25 14.97 -4.16 -2.23
CA PHE A 25 13.74 -4.93 -2.31
C PHE A 25 12.74 -4.19 -3.19
N GLU A 26 12.35 -4.82 -4.30
CA GLU A 26 11.21 -4.36 -5.10
C GLU A 26 9.92 -4.98 -4.56
N ALA A 27 9.09 -4.17 -3.91
CA ALA A 27 7.93 -4.65 -3.19
C ALA A 27 6.72 -4.84 -4.11
N LEU A 28 6.30 -6.09 -4.28
CA LEU A 28 5.05 -6.42 -4.93
C LEU A 28 3.93 -6.59 -3.90
N ASN A 29 2.75 -6.05 -4.21
CA ASN A 29 1.60 -6.10 -3.31
C ASN A 29 1.15 -7.56 -3.09
N LYS A 30 0.90 -7.91 -1.82
CA LYS A 30 0.39 -9.21 -1.35
C LYS A 30 1.35 -10.41 -1.44
N ASN A 31 2.65 -10.14 -1.56
CA ASN A 31 3.73 -11.14 -1.62
C ASN A 31 4.62 -11.10 -0.37
N ALA A 32 4.02 -11.22 0.82
CA ALA A 32 4.70 -11.03 2.12
C ALA A 32 5.38 -9.64 2.27
N CYS A 33 4.89 -8.63 1.54
CA CYS A 33 5.55 -7.34 1.46
C CYS A 33 5.56 -6.56 2.79
N THR A 34 4.61 -6.78 3.70
CA THR A 34 4.64 -6.17 5.04
C THR A 34 5.85 -6.67 5.84
N SER A 35 6.02 -7.99 5.95
CA SER A 35 7.19 -8.61 6.61
C SER A 35 8.52 -8.14 6.01
N LEU A 36 8.62 -8.15 4.68
CA LEU A 36 9.83 -7.75 3.97
C LEU A 36 10.13 -6.26 4.13
N LYS A 37 9.11 -5.40 4.16
CA LYS A 37 9.29 -3.97 4.44
C LYS A 37 9.76 -3.73 5.88
N TRP A 38 9.25 -4.45 6.87
CA TRP A 38 9.77 -4.35 8.23
C TRP A 38 11.23 -4.79 8.33
N MET A 39 11.63 -5.87 7.64
CA MET A 39 13.04 -6.26 7.52
C MET A 39 13.87 -5.18 6.82
N MET A 40 13.36 -4.58 5.74
CA MET A 40 14.07 -3.50 5.04
C MET A 40 14.21 -2.23 5.89
N ALA A 41 13.24 -1.92 6.75
CA ALA A 41 13.33 -0.81 7.69
C ALA A 41 14.46 -1.05 8.71
N ASP A 42 14.55 -2.26 9.26
CA ASP A 42 15.65 -2.67 10.15
C ASP A 42 17.01 -2.59 9.42
N LEU A 43 17.11 -3.15 8.21
CA LEU A 43 18.33 -3.09 7.40
C LEU A 43 18.76 -1.66 7.03
N ALA A 44 17.81 -0.77 6.82
CA ALA A 44 18.07 0.64 6.54
C ALA A 44 18.39 1.45 7.80
N GLY A 45 18.21 0.89 9.00
CA GLY A 45 18.40 1.61 10.27
C GLY A 45 17.28 2.62 10.58
N GLU A 46 16.07 2.37 10.08
CA GLU A 46 14.88 3.15 10.48
C GLU A 46 14.51 2.86 11.94
N ASP A 47 13.86 3.81 12.61
CA ASP A 47 13.26 3.58 13.94
C ASP A 47 11.87 2.94 13.78
N PRO A 48 11.66 1.67 14.18
CA PRO A 48 10.36 1.01 14.07
C PRO A 48 9.24 1.75 14.82
N ALA A 49 9.57 2.43 15.93
CA ALA A 49 8.59 3.13 16.75
C ALA A 49 8.04 4.41 16.09
N SER A 50 8.68 4.87 15.01
CA SER A 50 8.26 6.03 14.23
C SER A 50 7.15 5.71 13.21
N PHE A 51 6.98 4.44 12.85
CA PHE A 51 5.93 3.96 11.95
C PHE A 51 4.60 3.85 12.68
N ARG A 52 3.89 4.97 12.77
CA ARG A 52 2.57 5.05 13.40
C ARG A 52 1.53 5.50 12.40
N ALA A 53 0.28 5.08 12.61
CA ALA A 53 -0.84 5.41 11.72
C ALA A 53 -1.06 6.93 11.56
N ARG A 54 -0.78 7.72 12.61
CA ARG A 54 -1.07 9.17 12.66
C ARG A 54 -2.56 9.41 12.37
N ASP A 55 -2.88 10.13 11.31
CA ASP A 55 -4.25 10.39 10.86
C ASP A 55 -4.74 9.39 9.81
N MET A 56 -3.91 8.40 9.43
CA MET A 56 -4.31 7.39 8.46
C MET A 56 -5.18 6.30 9.08
N PRO A 57 -6.18 5.80 8.34
CA PRO A 57 -7.16 4.89 8.89
C PRO A 57 -6.72 3.43 8.71
N TYR A 58 -5.60 3.07 9.33
CA TYR A 58 -5.10 1.70 9.30
C TYR A 58 -5.83 0.82 10.31
N LEU A 59 -6.03 -0.45 9.96
CA LEU A 59 -6.64 -1.45 10.84
C LEU A 59 -5.64 -1.96 11.88
N ASP A 60 -4.37 -2.04 11.50
CA ASP A 60 -3.33 -2.60 12.35
C ASP A 60 -2.01 -1.80 12.30
N ASP A 61 -1.22 -1.92 13.36
CA ASP A 61 0.05 -1.21 13.54
C ASP A 61 1.17 -1.68 12.59
N SER A 62 0.95 -2.74 11.82
CA SER A 62 1.90 -3.18 10.79
C SER A 62 1.70 -2.47 9.45
N GLU A 63 0.53 -1.88 9.18
CA GLU A 63 0.23 -1.16 7.94
C GLU A 63 1.05 0.14 7.71
N PRO A 64 1.39 0.96 8.73
CA PRO A 64 2.15 2.19 8.54
C PRO A 64 3.45 2.01 7.74
N ILE A 65 4.06 0.83 7.77
CA ILE A 65 5.27 0.50 7.00
C ILE A 65 5.09 0.69 5.48
N HIS A 66 3.85 0.64 4.99
CA HIS A 66 3.52 0.86 3.59
C HIS A 66 3.52 2.34 3.19
N ASN A 67 3.43 3.27 4.14
CA ASN A 67 3.48 4.70 3.85
C ASN A 67 4.91 5.16 3.65
N ARG A 68 5.30 5.40 2.38
CA ARG A 68 6.68 5.79 2.04
C ARG A 68 7.10 7.13 2.65
N ASP A 69 6.16 8.00 3.03
CA ASP A 69 6.47 9.27 3.67
C ASP A 69 6.94 9.11 5.13
N LEU A 70 6.70 7.95 5.75
CA LEU A 70 7.17 7.64 7.10
C LEU A 70 8.63 7.19 7.14
N TRP A 71 9.16 6.65 6.04
CA TRP A 71 10.56 6.23 5.91
C TRP A 71 11.48 7.45 5.84
N LYS A 72 12.49 7.52 6.72
CA LYS A 72 13.38 8.68 6.85
C LYS A 72 14.81 8.39 6.40
N ILE A 73 15.26 7.15 6.55
CA ILE A 73 16.62 6.72 6.26
C ILE A 73 16.72 6.03 4.90
N SER A 74 15.79 5.12 4.57
CA SER A 74 15.80 4.45 3.26
C SER A 74 15.49 5.46 2.16
N PRO A 75 16.44 5.75 1.24
CA PRO A 75 16.22 6.74 0.19
C PRO A 75 15.18 6.23 -0.80
N ARG A 76 14.36 7.15 -1.31
CA ARG A 76 13.47 6.84 -2.43
C ARG A 76 14.28 6.81 -3.72
N LEU A 77 13.84 6.04 -4.70
CA LEU A 77 14.58 5.92 -5.96
C LEU A 77 14.65 7.26 -6.72
N ASP A 78 13.65 8.12 -6.57
CA ASP A 78 13.60 9.44 -7.19
C ASP A 78 14.49 10.48 -6.52
N SER A 79 14.89 10.27 -5.26
CA SER A 79 15.87 11.14 -4.57
C SER A 79 17.32 10.80 -4.91
N LEU A 80 17.59 9.67 -5.57
CA LEU A 80 18.93 9.29 -6.00
C LEU A 80 19.33 9.98 -7.31
N THR A 81 20.62 10.28 -7.48
CA THR A 81 21.17 10.74 -8.76
C THR A 81 21.24 9.60 -9.78
N PRO A 82 21.36 9.89 -11.09
CA PRO A 82 21.58 8.84 -12.10
C PRO A 82 22.80 7.96 -11.81
N ALA A 83 23.90 8.55 -11.34
CA ALA A 83 25.11 7.81 -10.97
C ALA A 83 24.84 6.85 -9.80
N GLN A 84 24.21 7.35 -8.72
CA GLN A 84 23.83 6.49 -7.58
C GLN A 84 22.89 5.34 -7.98
N ARG A 85 21.98 5.56 -8.94
CA ARG A 85 21.13 4.48 -9.47
C ARG A 85 21.91 3.47 -10.32
N ALA A 86 22.93 3.92 -11.05
CA ALA A 86 23.79 3.02 -11.84
C ALA A 86 24.67 2.15 -10.94
N GLU A 87 25.07 2.66 -9.78
CA GLU A 87 25.81 1.88 -8.77
C GLU A 87 24.99 0.72 -8.20
N ILE A 88 23.65 0.81 -8.18
CA ILE A 88 22.78 -0.27 -7.72
C ILE A 88 22.69 -1.35 -8.80
N HIS A 89 23.60 -2.31 -8.72
CA HIS A 89 23.68 -3.46 -9.63
C HIS A 89 24.33 -4.66 -8.92
N PRO A 90 23.92 -5.91 -9.23
CA PRO A 90 24.58 -7.11 -8.69
C PRO A 90 26.10 -7.13 -8.89
N ASP A 91 26.58 -6.69 -10.05
CA ASP A 91 28.02 -6.60 -10.35
C ASP A 91 28.77 -5.63 -9.41
N ASN A 92 28.08 -4.68 -8.78
CA ASN A 92 28.63 -3.76 -7.78
C ASN A 92 28.44 -4.27 -6.34
N GLY A 93 28.08 -5.55 -6.20
CA GLY A 93 27.84 -6.22 -4.92
C GLY A 93 26.51 -5.85 -4.27
N TRP A 94 25.47 -5.52 -5.05
CA TRP A 94 24.12 -5.32 -4.52
C TRP A 94 23.30 -6.60 -4.57
N PHE A 95 22.52 -6.83 -3.51
CA PHE A 95 21.49 -7.87 -3.50
C PHE A 95 20.14 -7.24 -3.83
N VAL A 96 19.71 -7.41 -5.06
CA VAL A 96 18.46 -6.85 -5.61
C VAL A 96 17.46 -7.98 -5.77
N PHE A 97 16.35 -7.93 -5.03
CA PHE A 97 15.40 -9.03 -5.03
C PHE A 97 13.94 -8.58 -5.06
N ALA A 98 13.08 -9.50 -5.47
CA ALA A 98 11.63 -9.41 -5.36
C ALA A 98 11.06 -10.76 -4.92
N VAL A 99 9.80 -10.74 -4.48
CA VAL A 99 9.05 -11.95 -4.18
C VAL A 99 7.77 -11.95 -5.01
N VAL A 100 7.53 -13.06 -5.72
CA VAL A 100 6.31 -13.35 -6.45
C VAL A 100 5.47 -14.38 -5.68
N ARG A 101 4.21 -14.49 -6.06
CA ARG A 101 3.24 -15.41 -5.46
C ARG A 101 2.25 -15.85 -6.52
N ASP A 102 1.76 -17.07 -6.39
CA ASP A 102 0.66 -17.58 -7.22
C ASP A 102 -0.50 -16.55 -7.32
N PRO A 103 -0.81 -16.05 -8.54
CA PRO A 103 -1.83 -15.03 -8.77
C PRO A 103 -3.20 -15.40 -8.24
N ARG A 104 -3.56 -16.70 -8.19
CA ARG A 104 -4.84 -17.20 -7.67
C ARG A 104 -5.02 -16.81 -6.21
N VAL A 105 -4.08 -17.22 -5.37
CA VAL A 105 -4.11 -16.90 -3.93
C VAL A 105 -3.75 -15.44 -3.64
N ARG A 106 -2.96 -14.80 -4.52
CA ARG A 106 -2.61 -13.38 -4.39
C ARG A 106 -3.84 -12.50 -4.62
N LEU A 107 -4.65 -12.79 -5.64
CA LEU A 107 -5.89 -12.09 -5.94
C LEU A 107 -6.87 -12.20 -4.79
N PHE A 108 -7.09 -13.41 -4.26
CA PHE A 108 -7.97 -13.60 -3.10
C PHE A 108 -7.46 -12.83 -1.88
N SER A 109 -6.15 -12.83 -1.62
CA SER A 109 -5.54 -12.05 -0.54
C SER A 109 -5.72 -10.53 -0.74
N ALA A 110 -5.64 -10.04 -1.98
CA ALA A 110 -5.87 -8.63 -2.32
C ALA A 110 -7.33 -8.25 -2.11
N TRP A 111 -8.27 -9.05 -2.63
CA TRP A 111 -9.70 -8.85 -2.47
C TRP A 111 -10.11 -8.85 -1.00
N GLN A 112 -9.60 -9.80 -0.20
CA GLN A 112 -9.86 -9.83 1.23
C GLN A 112 -9.44 -8.53 1.92
N ASN A 113 -8.18 -8.15 1.73
CA ASN A 113 -7.61 -6.99 2.41
C ASN A 113 -8.16 -5.67 1.89
N LYS A 114 -8.59 -5.57 0.64
CA LYS A 114 -9.12 -4.31 0.10
C LYS A 114 -10.61 -4.17 0.28
N LEU A 115 -11.37 -5.24 0.16
CA LEU A 115 -12.83 -5.20 0.02
C LEU A 115 -13.51 -5.98 1.14
N LEU A 116 -13.13 -7.24 1.39
CA LEU A 116 -13.83 -8.10 2.35
C LEU A 116 -13.77 -7.58 3.80
N ILE A 117 -12.63 -7.06 4.23
CA ILE A 117 -12.47 -6.47 5.57
C ILE A 117 -12.89 -4.99 5.62
N GLU A 118 -13.62 -4.51 4.61
CA GLU A 118 -14.16 -3.16 4.50
C GLU A 118 -13.15 -2.06 4.87
N THR A 119 -11.95 -2.10 4.27
CA THR A 119 -10.96 -1.04 4.54
C THR A 119 -11.58 0.33 4.26
N PRO A 120 -11.20 1.37 5.02
CA PRO A 120 -11.85 2.69 5.01
C PRO A 120 -12.14 3.32 3.65
N PHE A 121 -11.34 3.02 2.62
CA PHE A 121 -11.53 3.56 1.27
C PHE A 121 -12.45 2.72 0.38
N SER A 122 -12.73 1.47 0.75
CA SER A 122 -13.46 0.50 -0.05
C SER A 122 -14.98 0.63 0.01
N VAL A 123 -15.50 1.11 1.15
CA VAL A 123 -16.93 1.33 1.39
C VAL A 123 -17.62 2.24 0.37
N ARG A 124 -16.86 2.97 -0.47
CA ARG A 124 -17.42 3.71 -1.62
C ARG A 124 -18.07 2.78 -2.65
N TRP A 125 -17.68 1.51 -2.70
CA TRP A 125 -18.20 0.49 -3.59
C TRP A 125 -19.26 -0.41 -2.93
N ALA A 126 -19.72 -0.09 -1.71
CA ALA A 126 -20.63 -0.95 -0.96
C ALA A 126 -22.00 -1.24 -1.64
N LYS A 127 -22.31 -0.54 -2.74
CA LYS A 127 -23.54 -0.74 -3.54
C LYS A 127 -23.29 -1.48 -4.86
N GLU A 128 -22.04 -1.80 -5.16
CA GLU A 128 -21.67 -2.49 -6.40
C GLU A 128 -22.05 -3.98 -6.31
N TRP A 129 -22.48 -4.56 -7.43
CA TRP A 129 -22.97 -5.95 -7.48
C TRP A 129 -21.91 -7.01 -7.16
N TRP A 130 -20.63 -6.65 -7.30
CA TRP A 130 -19.46 -7.47 -7.03
C TRP A 130 -18.84 -7.22 -5.64
N TYR A 131 -19.37 -6.27 -4.88
CA TYR A 131 -18.85 -5.95 -3.55
C TYR A 131 -19.25 -7.03 -2.53
N PRO A 132 -18.38 -7.39 -1.56
CA PRO A 132 -18.67 -8.44 -0.60
C PRO A 132 -19.92 -8.17 0.25
N ARG A 133 -20.77 -9.18 0.43
CA ARG A 133 -21.93 -9.12 1.32
C ARG A 133 -21.56 -9.46 2.76
N HIS A 134 -22.18 -8.75 3.70
CA HIS A 134 -22.10 -9.01 5.14
C HIS A 134 -23.50 -9.31 5.71
N PRO A 135 -23.63 -10.20 6.73
CA PRO A 135 -22.55 -10.92 7.41
C PRO A 135 -21.93 -12.04 6.56
N LEU A 136 -20.67 -12.38 6.83
CA LEU A 136 -19.95 -13.43 6.10
C LEU A 136 -20.49 -14.85 6.38
N THR A 137 -20.68 -15.60 5.30
CA THR A 137 -20.86 -17.06 5.27
C THR A 137 -19.86 -17.64 4.29
N ALA A 138 -19.59 -18.94 4.33
CA ALA A 138 -18.68 -19.55 3.36
C ALA A 138 -19.20 -19.35 1.92
N GLU A 139 -20.51 -19.53 1.74
CA GLU A 139 -21.22 -19.39 0.47
C GLU A 139 -21.13 -17.96 -0.06
N THR A 140 -21.43 -16.95 0.77
CA THR A 140 -21.39 -15.54 0.33
C THR A 140 -19.98 -15.12 -0.06
N VAL A 141 -18.96 -15.55 0.69
CA VAL A 141 -17.56 -15.25 0.38
C VAL A 141 -17.14 -15.87 -0.96
N ILE A 142 -17.51 -17.13 -1.22
CA ILE A 142 -17.20 -17.83 -2.47
C ILE A 142 -17.90 -17.16 -3.65
N GLU A 143 -19.22 -16.92 -3.54
CA GLU A 143 -20.02 -16.29 -4.58
C GLU A 143 -19.54 -14.87 -4.91
N ASP A 144 -19.24 -14.06 -3.89
CA ASP A 144 -18.85 -12.66 -4.12
C ASP A 144 -17.40 -12.54 -4.62
N PHE A 145 -16.53 -13.49 -4.25
CA PHE A 145 -15.21 -13.58 -4.89
C PHE A 145 -15.32 -13.94 -6.37
N ALA A 146 -16.19 -14.87 -6.74
CA ALA A 146 -16.43 -15.22 -8.15
C ALA A 146 -16.93 -14.01 -8.96
N LYS A 147 -17.89 -13.24 -8.42
CA LYS A 147 -18.36 -11.98 -9.03
C LYS A 147 -17.24 -10.95 -9.20
N PHE A 148 -16.35 -10.86 -8.22
CA PHE A 148 -15.20 -9.97 -8.31
C PHE A 148 -14.20 -10.44 -9.39
N VAL A 149 -13.97 -11.74 -9.54
CA VAL A 149 -13.16 -12.29 -10.62
C VAL A 149 -13.78 -11.97 -11.98
N ASP A 150 -15.10 -12.06 -12.11
CA ASP A 150 -15.82 -11.67 -13.33
C ASP A 150 -15.61 -10.20 -13.68
N LEU A 151 -15.63 -9.30 -12.68
CA LEU A 151 -15.28 -7.89 -12.88
C LEU A 151 -13.84 -7.71 -13.38
N MET A 152 -12.88 -8.46 -12.82
CA MET A 152 -11.47 -8.35 -13.21
C MET A 152 -11.18 -8.87 -14.63
N GLY A 153 -12.03 -9.76 -15.15
CA GLY A 153 -11.91 -10.36 -16.49
C GLY A 153 -12.67 -9.62 -17.60
N GLN A 154 -13.25 -8.46 -17.34
CA GLN A 154 -13.94 -7.67 -18.37
C GLN A 154 -12.97 -7.13 -19.43
N GLU A 155 -13.42 -7.04 -20.69
CA GLU A 155 -12.62 -6.50 -21.80
C GLU A 155 -12.12 -5.07 -21.53
N GLU A 156 -13.02 -4.21 -21.06
CA GLU A 156 -12.66 -2.89 -20.57
C GLU A 156 -12.29 -2.99 -19.09
N PRO A 157 -11.00 -2.79 -18.72
CA PRO A 157 -10.55 -3.05 -17.38
C PRO A 157 -11.15 -2.06 -16.38
N HIS A 158 -11.82 -2.58 -15.37
CA HIS A 158 -12.32 -1.77 -14.26
C HIS A 158 -11.19 -0.97 -13.58
N TRP A 159 -11.52 0.18 -12.98
CA TRP A 159 -10.54 1.07 -12.34
C TRP A 159 -9.61 0.35 -11.36
N LEU A 160 -10.12 -0.64 -10.61
CA LEU A 160 -9.31 -1.44 -9.70
C LEU A 160 -8.17 -2.15 -10.42
N ARG A 161 -8.44 -2.84 -11.54
CA ARG A 161 -7.40 -3.51 -12.34
C ARG A 161 -6.46 -2.51 -13.00
N ALA A 162 -7.00 -1.40 -13.50
CA ALA A 162 -6.23 -0.41 -14.24
C ALA A 162 -5.32 0.47 -13.35
N LYS A 163 -5.72 0.77 -12.11
CA LYS A 163 -5.06 1.79 -11.27
C LYS A 163 -4.57 1.28 -9.91
N ASP A 164 -5.12 0.19 -9.39
CA ASP A 164 -4.70 -0.34 -8.10
C ASP A 164 -3.66 -1.46 -8.26
N ALA A 165 -2.44 -1.20 -7.79
CA ALA A 165 -1.31 -2.13 -7.88
C ALA A 165 -1.55 -3.48 -7.19
N HIS A 166 -2.54 -3.59 -6.29
CA HIS A 166 -2.88 -4.87 -5.67
C HIS A 166 -3.45 -5.89 -6.68
N PHE A 167 -4.00 -5.41 -7.80
CA PHE A 167 -4.66 -6.25 -8.81
C PHE A 167 -3.88 -6.34 -10.13
N ARG A 168 -2.71 -5.69 -10.25
CA ARG A 168 -1.89 -5.71 -11.47
C ARG A 168 -1.00 -6.94 -11.60
N ASP A 169 -0.59 -7.28 -12.81
CA ASP A 169 0.33 -8.38 -13.07
C ASP A 169 1.67 -8.15 -12.35
N GLN A 170 2.23 -9.23 -11.84
CA GLN A 170 3.52 -9.19 -11.16
C GLN A 170 4.64 -8.94 -12.16
N VAL A 171 4.58 -9.52 -13.36
CA VAL A 171 5.56 -9.25 -14.43
C VAL A 171 5.61 -7.77 -14.82
N GLU A 172 4.46 -7.10 -14.90
CA GLU A 172 4.39 -5.65 -15.17
C GLU A 172 5.04 -4.86 -14.03
N MET A 173 4.77 -5.25 -12.78
CA MET A 173 5.31 -4.57 -11.60
C MET A 173 6.80 -4.84 -11.37
N LEU A 174 7.31 -6.02 -11.73
CA LEU A 174 8.73 -6.33 -11.61
C LEU A 174 9.55 -5.41 -12.51
N GLY A 175 9.12 -5.22 -13.76
CA GLY A 175 9.89 -4.45 -14.72
C GLY A 175 11.30 -5.01 -14.87
N GLU A 176 11.39 -6.30 -15.20
CA GLU A 176 12.66 -7.04 -15.32
C GLU A 176 13.63 -6.40 -16.35
N ASP A 177 13.13 -5.54 -17.25
CA ASP A 177 13.93 -4.73 -18.18
C ASP A 177 14.58 -3.50 -17.52
N ALA A 178 14.07 -3.07 -16.37
CA ALA A 178 14.53 -1.90 -15.62
C ALA A 178 15.26 -2.27 -14.33
N VAL A 179 14.96 -3.41 -13.70
CA VAL A 179 15.54 -3.80 -12.40
C VAL A 179 16.53 -4.94 -12.57
N PRO A 180 17.81 -4.77 -12.16
CA PRO A 180 18.82 -5.81 -12.28
C PRO A 180 18.72 -6.78 -11.10
N TYR A 181 17.73 -7.67 -11.12
CA TYR A 181 17.52 -8.63 -10.04
C TYR A 181 18.71 -9.60 -9.90
N THR A 182 19.22 -9.72 -8.67
CA THR A 182 20.03 -10.86 -8.26
C THR A 182 19.19 -12.14 -8.31
N LYS A 183 17.97 -12.07 -7.76
CA LYS A 183 17.02 -13.19 -7.74
C LYS A 183 15.59 -12.73 -7.49
N ILE A 184 14.64 -13.40 -8.13
CA ILE A 184 13.21 -13.28 -7.87
C ILE A 184 12.79 -14.61 -7.22
N TYR A 185 12.19 -14.53 -6.03
CA TYR A 185 11.79 -15.71 -5.25
C TYR A 185 10.30 -15.94 -5.33
N ASP A 186 9.86 -17.20 -5.31
CA ASP A 186 8.48 -17.51 -4.90
C ASP A 186 8.32 -17.31 -3.38
N ILE A 187 7.11 -16.98 -2.94
CA ILE A 187 6.81 -16.80 -1.51
C ILE A 187 7.08 -18.07 -0.69
N SER A 188 6.99 -19.26 -1.27
CA SER A 188 7.34 -20.52 -0.59
C SER A 188 8.85 -20.63 -0.31
N GLU A 189 9.68 -19.88 -1.03
CA GLU A 189 11.13 -19.83 -0.89
C GLU A 189 11.60 -18.77 0.13
N ILE A 190 10.69 -18.22 0.95
CA ILE A 190 11.04 -17.15 1.91
C ILE A 190 12.20 -17.52 2.86
N LYS A 191 12.35 -18.81 3.18
CA LYS A 191 13.49 -19.31 3.97
C LYS A 191 14.79 -19.28 3.18
N GLN A 192 14.75 -19.60 1.89
CA GLN A 192 15.90 -19.51 1.00
C GLN A 192 16.31 -18.05 0.80
N LEU A 193 15.34 -17.15 0.59
CA LEU A 193 15.60 -15.70 0.55
C LEU A 193 16.33 -15.23 1.80
N GLN A 194 15.90 -15.67 2.98
CA GLN A 194 16.55 -15.30 4.23
C GLN A 194 17.98 -15.85 4.33
N ALA A 195 18.22 -17.07 3.84
CA ALA A 195 19.56 -17.67 3.81
C ALA A 195 20.48 -16.89 2.85
N ASP A 196 20.05 -16.68 1.61
CA ASP A 196 20.79 -15.96 0.56
C ASP A 196 21.11 -14.52 1.01
N LEU A 197 20.16 -13.84 1.66
CA LEU A 197 20.36 -12.51 2.22
C LEU A 197 21.37 -12.51 3.38
N ASN A 198 21.31 -13.48 4.28
CA ASN A 198 22.24 -13.56 5.40
C ASN A 198 23.67 -13.88 4.94
N GLU A 199 23.82 -14.69 3.89
CA GLU A 199 25.12 -14.90 3.24
C GLU A 199 25.67 -13.60 2.65
N HIS A 200 24.84 -12.84 1.93
CA HIS A 200 25.20 -11.52 1.40
C HIS A 200 25.62 -10.53 2.50
N LEU A 201 24.90 -10.49 3.61
CA LEU A 201 25.24 -9.63 4.75
C LEU A 201 26.54 -10.06 5.43
N ALA A 202 26.75 -11.37 5.59
CA ALA A 202 27.98 -11.90 6.18
C ALA A 202 29.22 -11.55 5.34
N ALA A 203 29.12 -11.61 4.01
CA ALA A 203 30.19 -11.19 3.09
C ALA A 203 30.56 -9.69 3.23
N GLN A 204 29.65 -8.88 3.80
CA GLN A 204 29.88 -7.47 4.10
C GLN A 204 30.20 -7.20 5.58
N GLY A 205 30.41 -8.24 6.39
CA GLY A 205 30.67 -8.12 7.83
C GLY A 205 29.45 -7.62 8.62
N ARG A 206 28.23 -7.82 8.11
CA ARG A 206 26.98 -7.40 8.76
C ARG A 206 26.30 -8.56 9.50
N PRO A 207 25.56 -8.27 10.59
CA PRO A 207 24.84 -9.31 11.32
C PRO A 207 23.68 -9.88 10.49
N PRO A 208 23.27 -11.13 10.76
CA PRO A 208 22.12 -11.74 10.09
C PRO A 208 20.81 -11.06 10.50
N VAL A 209 19.83 -11.09 9.61
CA VAL A 209 18.49 -10.57 9.85
C VAL A 209 17.46 -11.68 10.05
N LYS A 210 16.40 -11.33 10.78
CA LYS A 210 15.22 -12.17 10.95
C LYS A 210 14.07 -11.59 10.17
N LEU A 211 13.37 -12.43 9.42
CA LEU A 211 12.11 -12.04 8.81
C LEU A 211 11.02 -12.06 9.87
N PRO A 212 10.42 -10.89 10.21
CA PRO A 212 9.30 -10.87 11.12
C PRO A 212 8.11 -11.58 10.47
N ARG A 213 7.39 -12.40 11.25
CA ARG A 213 6.11 -12.95 10.81
C ARG A 213 5.06 -11.86 10.94
N ALA A 214 4.66 -11.23 9.84
CA ALA A 214 3.59 -10.25 9.82
C ALA A 214 2.31 -10.88 9.24
N ASN A 215 1.20 -10.60 9.93
CA ASN A 215 -0.22 -10.79 9.61
C ASN A 215 -0.62 -12.02 8.76
N PRO A 216 -1.34 -13.00 9.34
CA PRO A 216 -2.10 -13.94 8.53
C PRO A 216 -3.22 -13.19 7.78
N THR A 217 -3.47 -13.58 6.53
CA THR A 217 -4.73 -13.26 5.86
C THR A 217 -5.90 -13.83 6.68
N PRO A 218 -7.00 -13.07 6.91
CA PRO A 218 -8.09 -13.50 7.77
C PRO A 218 -8.66 -14.86 7.38
N LEU A 219 -8.87 -15.07 6.07
CA LEU A 219 -9.27 -16.34 5.49
C LEU A 219 -8.16 -16.89 4.60
N LYS A 220 -7.75 -18.14 4.86
CA LYS A 220 -6.87 -18.87 3.94
C LYS A 220 -7.61 -19.15 2.62
N ALA A 221 -6.89 -19.20 1.50
CA ALA A 221 -7.50 -19.69 0.26
C ALA A 221 -7.86 -21.18 0.39
N ILE A 222 -9.01 -21.57 -0.15
CA ILE A 222 -9.52 -22.95 -0.20
C ILE A 222 -9.94 -23.30 -1.63
N GLY A 223 -9.95 -24.58 -1.99
CA GLY A 223 -10.27 -25.05 -3.33
C GLY A 223 -11.62 -24.54 -3.86
N ALA A 224 -12.65 -24.52 -3.00
CA ALA A 224 -14.00 -24.09 -3.34
C ALA A 224 -14.10 -22.66 -3.92
N LEU A 225 -13.14 -21.77 -3.64
CA LEU A 225 -13.09 -20.43 -4.23
C LEU A 225 -12.84 -20.44 -5.74
N TYR A 226 -12.24 -21.50 -6.26
CA TYR A 226 -11.68 -21.56 -7.60
C TYR A 226 -12.44 -22.53 -8.51
N GLU A 227 -13.54 -23.10 -8.01
CA GLU A 227 -14.44 -23.95 -8.78
C GLU A 227 -15.23 -23.14 -9.82
N ASN A 228 -16.05 -23.83 -10.62
CA ASN A 228 -17.00 -23.22 -11.57
C ASN A 228 -16.36 -22.23 -12.58
N GLY A 229 -15.14 -22.53 -13.04
CA GLY A 229 -14.45 -21.70 -14.02
C GLY A 229 -13.69 -20.50 -13.42
N VAL A 230 -13.74 -20.30 -12.10
CA VAL A 230 -13.08 -19.15 -11.46
C VAL A 230 -11.56 -19.27 -11.57
N ARG A 231 -11.00 -20.48 -11.40
CA ARG A 231 -9.57 -20.74 -11.57
C ARG A 231 -9.09 -20.31 -12.95
N GLU A 232 -9.73 -20.80 -14.00
CA GLU A 232 -9.36 -20.59 -15.40
C GLU A 232 -9.47 -19.12 -15.77
N LYS A 233 -10.48 -18.41 -15.25
CA LYS A 233 -10.61 -16.96 -15.42
C LYS A 233 -9.43 -16.22 -14.80
N ILE A 234 -9.02 -16.57 -13.58
CA ILE A 234 -7.85 -15.93 -12.95
C ILE A 234 -6.57 -16.23 -13.73
N GLU A 235 -6.39 -17.47 -14.17
CA GLU A 235 -5.25 -17.86 -15.01
C GLU A 235 -5.22 -17.07 -16.32
N SER A 236 -6.38 -16.79 -16.93
CA SER A 236 -6.48 -15.91 -18.10
C SER A 236 -6.20 -14.43 -17.79
N ILE A 237 -6.69 -13.90 -16.66
CA ILE A 237 -6.48 -12.50 -16.25
C ILE A 237 -4.99 -12.21 -16.01
N TYR A 238 -4.28 -13.19 -15.43
CA TYR A 238 -2.87 -13.10 -15.06
C TYR A 238 -2.01 -13.98 -15.98
N ALA A 239 -2.39 -14.15 -17.25
CA ALA A 239 -1.72 -15.09 -18.17
C ALA A 239 -0.21 -14.85 -18.26
N ALA A 240 0.22 -13.58 -18.27
CA ALA A 240 1.64 -13.22 -18.34
C ALA A 240 2.42 -13.64 -17.07
N ASP A 241 1.80 -13.60 -15.90
CA ASP A 241 2.40 -14.10 -14.66
C ASP A 241 2.56 -15.63 -14.72
N PHE A 242 1.57 -16.36 -15.25
CA PHE A 242 1.64 -17.81 -15.41
C PHE A 242 2.64 -18.25 -16.48
N GLU A 243 2.73 -17.53 -17.59
CA GLU A 243 3.75 -17.77 -18.62
C GLU A 243 5.16 -17.65 -18.03
N ARG A 244 5.40 -16.62 -17.21
CA ARG A 244 6.72 -16.35 -16.62
C ARG A 244 7.06 -17.26 -15.44
N PHE A 245 6.11 -17.48 -14.54
CA PHE A 245 6.37 -18.06 -13.21
C PHE A 245 5.49 -19.26 -12.88
N GLY A 246 4.63 -19.72 -13.79
CA GLY A 246 3.68 -20.81 -13.52
C GLY A 246 4.33 -22.12 -13.04
N HIS A 247 5.57 -22.37 -13.46
CA HIS A 247 6.38 -23.52 -13.02
C HIS A 247 6.75 -23.49 -11.53
N LEU A 248 6.67 -22.32 -10.87
CA LEU A 248 6.98 -22.17 -9.44
C LEU A 248 5.79 -22.52 -8.54
N TRP A 249 4.58 -22.64 -9.09
CA TRP A 249 3.36 -22.68 -8.29
C TRP A 249 2.68 -24.04 -8.33
N ASP A 250 2.63 -24.67 -7.16
CA ASP A 250 1.84 -25.86 -6.91
C ASP A 250 0.51 -25.49 -6.23
N PHE A 251 -0.59 -25.67 -6.97
CA PHE A 251 -1.93 -25.33 -6.49
C PHE A 251 -2.55 -26.40 -5.58
N SER A 252 -1.99 -27.61 -5.55
CA SER A 252 -2.59 -28.76 -4.87
C SER A 252 -2.85 -28.51 -3.39
N ARG A 253 -1.98 -27.73 -2.73
CA ARG A 253 -2.14 -27.33 -1.32
C ARG A 253 -3.37 -26.47 -1.07
N THR A 254 -3.74 -25.64 -2.03
CA THR A 254 -4.93 -24.78 -1.94
C THR A 254 -6.19 -25.59 -2.22
N GLU A 255 -6.13 -26.49 -3.22
CA GLU A 255 -7.22 -27.42 -3.52
C GLU A 255 -7.55 -28.33 -2.33
N ALA A 256 -6.52 -28.84 -1.65
CA ALA A 256 -6.66 -29.70 -0.48
C ALA A 256 -6.88 -28.95 0.84
N ALA A 257 -6.99 -27.61 0.83
CA ALA A 257 -7.13 -26.86 2.06
C ALA A 257 -8.52 -27.03 2.68
N GLU A 258 -8.56 -27.40 3.97
CA GLU A 258 -9.82 -27.55 4.72
C GLU A 258 -10.73 -26.32 4.62
N PRO A 259 -12.06 -26.49 4.54
CA PRO A 259 -13.02 -25.39 4.59
C PRO A 259 -12.83 -24.45 5.79
N TRP A 260 -13.36 -23.23 5.69
CA TRP A 260 -13.31 -22.29 6.80
C TRP A 260 -14.20 -22.75 7.95
N THR A 261 -13.70 -22.56 9.17
CA THR A 261 -14.51 -22.72 10.36
C THR A 261 -15.38 -21.48 10.55
N GLN A 262 -16.50 -21.64 11.25
CA GLN A 262 -17.34 -20.49 11.65
C GLN A 262 -16.54 -19.46 12.47
N ALA A 263 -15.57 -19.92 13.27
CA ALA A 263 -14.70 -19.03 14.03
C ALA A 263 -13.83 -18.14 13.13
N ALA A 264 -13.28 -18.67 12.03
CA ALA A 264 -12.50 -17.89 11.08
C ALA A 264 -13.37 -16.86 10.34
N LEU A 265 -14.58 -17.24 9.93
CA LEU A 265 -15.54 -16.32 9.32
C LEU A 265 -15.96 -15.20 10.28
N ASN A 266 -16.26 -15.54 11.54
CA ASN A 266 -16.60 -14.56 12.56
C ASN A 266 -15.44 -13.60 12.86
N ALA A 267 -14.20 -14.09 12.90
CA ALA A 267 -13.03 -13.23 13.08
C ALA A 267 -12.87 -12.25 11.90
N CYS A 268 -13.06 -12.72 10.67
CA CYS A 268 -13.04 -11.86 9.48
C CYS A 268 -14.18 -10.82 9.50
N GLU A 269 -15.38 -11.19 9.95
CA GLU A 269 -16.52 -10.26 10.11
C GLU A 269 -16.24 -9.20 11.18
N GLN A 270 -15.54 -9.56 12.26
CA GLN A 270 -15.12 -8.61 13.28
C GLN A 270 -14.10 -7.61 12.72
N GLU A 271 -13.14 -8.06 11.91
CA GLU A 271 -12.20 -7.17 11.22
C GLU A 271 -12.94 -6.23 10.24
N ALA A 272 -13.91 -6.74 9.49
CA ALA A 272 -14.75 -5.93 8.60
C ALA A 272 -15.53 -4.84 9.37
N SER A 273 -16.14 -5.22 10.49
CA SER A 273 -16.84 -4.28 11.37
C SER A 273 -15.91 -3.19 11.92
N LEU A 274 -14.68 -3.56 12.28
CA LEU A 274 -13.65 -2.61 12.72
C LEU A 274 -13.22 -1.68 11.57
N GLY A 275 -13.01 -2.22 10.37
CA GLY A 275 -12.66 -1.48 9.15
C GLY A 275 -13.68 -0.41 8.82
N LYS A 276 -14.95 -0.78 8.81
CA LYS A 276 -16.06 0.14 8.63
C LYS A 276 -16.06 1.24 9.69
N ARG A 277 -15.90 0.88 10.96
CA ARG A 277 -15.90 1.84 12.08
C ARG A 277 -14.75 2.82 12.00
N ILE A 278 -13.53 2.34 11.74
CA ILE A 278 -12.34 3.18 11.55
C ILE A 278 -12.54 4.11 10.36
N GLY A 279 -13.12 3.62 9.26
CA GLY A 279 -13.42 4.43 8.08
C GLY A 279 -14.45 5.52 8.32
N GLU A 280 -15.50 5.23 9.09
CA GLU A 280 -16.46 6.26 9.54
C GLU A 280 -15.78 7.35 10.37
N LEU A 281 -15.01 6.95 11.39
CA LEU A 281 -14.31 7.88 12.27
C LEU A 281 -13.30 8.75 11.50
N TYR A 282 -12.58 8.15 10.55
CA TYR A 282 -11.66 8.87 9.67
C TYR A 282 -12.36 9.92 8.82
N ARG A 283 -13.52 9.60 8.23
CA ARG A 283 -14.32 10.58 7.47
C ARG A 283 -14.77 11.72 8.36
N ILE A 284 -15.31 11.43 9.55
CA ILE A 284 -15.73 12.44 10.53
C ILE A 284 -14.54 13.35 10.87
N ALA A 285 -13.38 12.78 11.21
CA ALA A 285 -12.19 13.55 11.57
C ALA A 285 -11.70 14.44 10.43
N ARG A 286 -11.68 13.92 9.20
CA ARG A 286 -11.29 14.66 7.99
C ARG A 286 -12.26 15.83 7.72
N ASP A 287 -13.56 15.58 7.81
CA ASP A 287 -14.57 16.60 7.52
C ASP A 287 -14.52 17.71 8.59
N ARG A 288 -14.31 17.37 9.87
CA ARG A 288 -14.06 18.35 10.95
C ARG A 288 -12.78 19.16 10.73
N LYS A 289 -11.70 18.54 10.25
CA LYS A 289 -10.44 19.23 9.93
C LYS A 289 -10.64 20.24 8.80
N LYS A 290 -11.46 19.90 7.80
CA LYS A 290 -11.84 20.82 6.72
C LYS A 290 -12.67 21.99 7.25
N GLU A 291 -13.73 21.73 8.01
CA GLU A 291 -14.57 22.78 8.63
C GLU A 291 -13.75 23.75 9.50
N LEU A 292 -12.80 23.22 10.28
CA LEU A 292 -11.91 24.04 11.10
C LEU A 292 -10.98 24.92 10.25
N ALA A 293 -10.47 24.39 9.13
CA ALA A 293 -9.63 25.16 8.21
C ALA A 293 -10.42 26.29 7.54
N ASP A 294 -11.64 26.01 7.09
CA ASP A 294 -12.54 26.98 6.46
C ASP A 294 -12.91 28.09 7.47
N THR A 295 -13.28 27.72 8.70
CA THR A 295 -13.59 28.66 9.79
C THR A 295 -12.38 29.55 10.15
N ARG A 296 -11.16 29.00 10.17
CA ARG A 296 -9.94 29.78 10.41
C ARG A 296 -9.68 30.78 9.28
N ALA A 297 -9.87 30.37 8.04
CA ALA A 297 -9.72 31.25 6.88
C ALA A 297 -10.71 32.42 6.93
N GLU A 298 -11.97 32.16 7.29
CA GLU A 298 -13.00 33.19 7.50
C GLU A 298 -12.65 34.14 8.65
N LEU A 299 -12.20 33.61 9.79
CA LEU A 299 -11.76 34.40 10.94
C LEU A 299 -10.60 35.33 10.57
N ASP A 300 -9.61 34.82 9.84
CA ASP A 300 -8.47 35.62 9.38
C ASP A 300 -8.89 36.70 8.37
N ALA A 301 -9.84 36.39 7.49
CA ALA A 301 -10.42 37.39 6.58
C ALA A 301 -11.18 38.49 7.33
N ALA A 302 -11.98 38.12 8.33
CA ALA A 302 -12.70 39.07 9.19
C ALA A 302 -11.74 39.96 9.98
N LYS A 303 -10.66 39.39 10.56
CA LYS A 303 -9.61 40.15 11.25
C LYS A 303 -8.91 41.15 10.33
N ARG A 304 -8.55 40.74 9.11
CA ARG A 304 -7.97 41.65 8.10
C ARG A 304 -8.94 42.79 7.79
N ARG A 305 -10.23 42.48 7.64
CA ARG A 305 -11.26 43.49 7.38
C ARG A 305 -11.44 44.48 8.52
N ILE A 306 -11.42 44.02 9.76
CA ILE A 306 -11.48 44.89 10.95
C ILE A 306 -10.27 45.83 10.96
N ALA A 307 -9.05 45.30 10.77
CA ALA A 307 -7.83 46.10 10.75
C ALA A 307 -7.86 47.19 9.65
N GLU A 308 -8.36 46.88 8.46
CA GLU A 308 -8.57 47.86 7.39
C GLU A 308 -9.55 48.98 7.80
N LEU A 309 -10.66 48.62 8.45
CA LEU A 309 -11.68 49.58 8.90
C LEU A 309 -11.15 50.46 10.04
N GLU A 310 -10.40 49.90 10.98
CA GLU A 310 -9.74 50.64 12.06
C GLU A 310 -8.71 51.63 11.50
N ALA A 311 -7.87 51.21 10.55
CA ALA A 311 -6.91 52.09 9.88
C ALA A 311 -7.60 53.24 9.14
N ARG A 312 -8.68 52.97 8.40
CA ARG A 312 -9.48 54.00 7.73
C ARG A 312 -10.11 54.99 8.71
N THR A 313 -10.60 54.50 9.84
CA THR A 313 -11.24 55.33 10.87
C THR A 313 -10.21 56.23 11.57
N SER A 314 -9.03 55.68 11.89
CA SER A 314 -7.90 56.44 12.45
C SER A 314 -7.45 57.56 11.52
N LEU A 315 -7.26 57.28 10.22
CA LEU A 315 -6.90 58.29 9.21
C LEU A 315 -7.96 59.41 9.11
N ARG A 316 -9.25 59.05 9.10
CA ARG A 316 -10.34 60.04 9.11
C ARG A 316 -10.34 60.88 10.38
N GLY A 317 -10.06 60.29 11.54
CA GLY A 317 -9.92 60.99 12.81
C GLY A 317 -8.77 62.00 12.81
N GLN A 318 -7.60 61.61 12.32
CA GLN A 318 -6.42 62.48 12.19
C GLN A 318 -6.68 63.65 11.22
N ALA A 319 -7.30 63.39 10.06
CA ALA A 319 -7.65 64.43 9.09
C ALA A 319 -8.62 65.48 9.69
N ARG A 320 -9.64 65.03 10.44
CA ARG A 320 -10.57 65.93 11.15
C ARG A 320 -9.88 66.77 12.22
N ALA A 321 -8.95 66.18 12.98
CA ALA A 321 -8.19 66.90 14.01
C ALA A 321 -7.21 67.93 13.42
N ALA A 322 -6.60 67.63 12.27
CA ALA A 322 -5.75 68.58 11.55
C ALA A 322 -6.56 69.78 11.01
N ALA A 323 -7.73 69.50 10.41
CA ALA A 323 -8.62 70.54 9.89
C ALA A 323 -9.16 71.46 11.00
N SER A 324 -9.46 70.92 12.19
CA SER A 324 -9.92 71.75 13.32
C SER A 324 -8.82 72.62 13.93
N ARG A 325 -7.55 72.16 13.92
CA ARG A 325 -6.40 72.97 14.33
C ARG A 325 -6.11 74.13 13.37
N LEU A 326 -6.25 73.91 12.06
CA LEU A 326 -6.09 74.96 11.05
C LEU A 326 -7.15 76.06 11.17
N ARG A 327 -8.37 75.74 11.61
CA ARG A 327 -9.44 76.73 11.82
C ARG A 327 -9.33 77.54 13.12
N ARG A 328 -8.41 77.18 14.03
CA ARG A 328 -8.20 77.86 15.33
C ARG A 328 -6.95 78.75 15.36
N ARG A 329 -6.21 78.84 14.25
CA ARG A 329 -5.12 79.80 14.05
C ARG A 329 -5.61 80.92 13.14
#